data_AF-A0A344TEE8-F1
#
_entry.id   AF-A0A344TEE8-F1
#
_cell.length_a   1.000
_cell.length_b   1.000
_cell.length_c   1.000
_cell.angle_alpha   90.00
_cell.angle_beta   90.00
_cell.angle_gamma   90.00
#
_symmetry.space_group_name_H-M   'P 1'
#
loop_
_entity.id
_entity.type
_entity.pdbx_description
1 polymer ?
#
loop_
_entity_poly.entity_id
_entity_poly.type
_entity_poly.pdbx_seq_one_letter_code
_entity_poly.pdbx_strand_id
1 'polypeptide(L)'
;MRLIQKHWVKRMRPKLNFSKAATTKAKMLRRYHLPNTPLTKGSLALSFVLVLIMVQGVAQTNLSGKPGLMYIPSAVALEDGSFRFGYNYNPIHYGMRGRNKNPERVWFAHLAILPRLEITATLLQMIDTKIRDVREGIGDRSMDVRYLLLKETKKRPSVAVVMTVPFTIDGALLTHVVVATKNFTFNPTLSLEVSAGYGSPYFVYRNNGELATDLNSTFLNNFAVQKKSEWRFKNNYLVGPFGGAVLHFRKQAGLMVEYDSQNINVGAYATLFKRWTVQAGWLNGDQFMFGTSFGVNLLKLPRQLRKESEK
;
A
#
# COMPACT_ATOMS: atom_id res chain seq x y z
N MET A 1 23.68 17.93 -66.37
CA MET A 1 24.89 18.78 -66.41
C MET A 1 25.50 18.74 -65.01
N ARG A 2 26.49 17.89 -64.69
CA ARG A 2 27.96 17.96 -64.92
C ARG A 2 28.68 19.12 -64.20
N LEU A 3 29.89 18.77 -63.72
CA LEU A 3 30.98 19.50 -63.01
C LEU A 3 30.89 19.39 -61.48
N ILE A 4 31.71 18.64 -60.73
CA ILE A 4 33.11 18.13 -60.79
C ILE A 4 34.20 19.20 -60.99
N GLN A 5 35.07 19.32 -59.97
CA GLN A 5 36.56 19.37 -59.96
C GLN A 5 37.03 20.24 -58.77
N LYS A 6 38.13 20.00 -58.02
CA LYS A 6 39.47 19.40 -58.26
C LYS A 6 40.16 19.19 -56.87
N HIS A 7 40.83 18.06 -56.56
CA HIS A 7 42.30 17.80 -56.62
C HIS A 7 43.15 18.55 -55.53
N TRP A 8 44.21 18.05 -54.85
CA TRP A 8 45.14 16.90 -55.03
C TRP A 8 46.09 16.73 -53.80
N VAL A 9 46.46 15.47 -53.43
CA VAL A 9 47.82 14.88 -53.18
C VAL A 9 48.80 15.50 -52.14
N LYS A 10 49.76 14.82 -51.45
CA LYS A 10 50.20 13.46 -51.01
C LYS A 10 51.70 13.62 -50.61
N ARG A 11 52.20 12.79 -49.67
CA ARG A 11 53.64 12.45 -49.33
C ARG A 11 54.40 13.38 -48.36
N MET A 12 55.43 12.96 -47.61
CA MET A 12 55.89 11.70 -46.97
C MET A 12 57.21 11.99 -46.18
N ARG A 13 57.43 11.33 -45.01
CA ARG A 13 58.73 10.97 -44.31
C ARG A 13 59.32 11.92 -43.22
N PRO A 14 60.32 11.48 -42.38
CA PRO A 14 60.32 10.33 -41.45
C PRO A 14 60.97 10.60 -40.05
N LYS A 15 60.82 9.61 -39.15
CA LYS A 15 61.57 9.20 -37.93
C LYS A 15 62.71 10.08 -37.36
N LEU A 16 62.69 10.26 -36.03
CA LEU A 16 63.89 10.26 -35.18
C LEU A 16 63.69 9.38 -33.94
N ASN A 17 64.55 8.37 -33.80
CA ASN A 17 64.77 7.58 -32.58
C ASN A 17 65.90 8.25 -31.80
N PHE A 18 65.73 8.42 -30.49
CA PHE A 18 66.84 8.58 -29.54
C PHE A 18 66.85 7.45 -28.52
N SER A 19 68.07 7.09 -28.16
CA SER A 19 68.55 5.81 -27.65
C SER A 19 68.54 5.68 -26.12
N LYS A 20 68.50 4.42 -25.64
CA LYS A 20 69.31 3.77 -24.58
C LYS A 20 69.55 4.57 -23.28
N ALA A 21 69.02 4.16 -22.12
CA ALA A 21 69.40 3.04 -21.25
C ALA A 21 70.15 3.50 -19.98
N ALA A 22 69.99 2.74 -18.88
CA ALA A 22 70.51 2.88 -17.51
C ALA A 22 69.61 3.74 -16.58
N THR A 23 69.24 3.35 -15.35
CA THR A 23 69.92 2.45 -14.41
C THR A 23 68.95 1.92 -13.35
N THR A 24 69.29 0.72 -12.88
CA THR A 24 68.62 -0.17 -11.93
C THR A 24 68.58 0.36 -10.48
N LYS A 25 67.61 -0.17 -9.70
CA LYS A 25 67.53 -0.26 -8.22
C LYS A 25 67.03 0.97 -7.43
N ALA A 26 65.71 1.05 -7.29
CA ALA A 26 65.09 1.31 -5.98
C ALA A 26 63.96 0.30 -5.78
N LYS A 27 64.30 -0.77 -5.06
CA LYS A 27 63.37 -1.80 -4.60
C LYS A 27 62.48 -1.17 -3.52
N MET A 28 61.22 -1.62 -3.49
CA MET A 28 60.37 -1.65 -2.29
C MET A 28 59.51 -0.39 -2.05
N LEU A 29 58.31 -0.39 -2.64
CA LEU A 29 57.06 -0.12 -1.93
C LEU A 29 55.88 -0.72 -2.71
N ARG A 30 55.35 -1.82 -2.14
CA ARG A 30 54.03 -2.40 -2.47
C ARG A 30 52.96 -1.32 -2.31
N ARG A 31 51.96 -1.29 -3.20
CA ARG A 31 50.55 -1.47 -2.82
C ARG A 31 49.66 -1.76 -4.04
N TYR A 32 48.92 -2.83 -3.89
CA TYR A 32 47.91 -3.44 -4.75
C TYR A 32 47.08 -2.47 -5.60
N HIS A 33 47.11 -2.67 -6.93
CA HIS A 33 46.04 -2.26 -7.83
C HIS A 33 44.90 -3.28 -7.73
N LEU A 34 43.76 -2.86 -7.21
CA LEU A 34 42.49 -3.59 -7.37
C LEU A 34 41.96 -3.34 -8.79
N PRO A 35 41.36 -4.33 -9.46
CA PRO A 35 40.74 -4.12 -10.77
C PRO A 35 39.46 -3.30 -10.62
N ASN A 36 39.39 -2.17 -11.34
CA ASN A 36 38.18 -1.39 -11.53
C ASN A 36 37.19 -2.16 -12.40
N THR A 37 36.28 -2.92 -11.79
CA THR A 37 35.07 -3.39 -12.49
C THR A 37 34.02 -2.26 -12.51
N PRO A 38 33.48 -1.86 -13.67
CA PRO A 38 32.42 -0.87 -13.72
C PRO A 38 31.15 -1.44 -13.07
N LEU A 39 30.66 -0.78 -12.01
CA LEU A 39 29.32 -1.05 -11.47
C LEU A 39 28.29 -0.76 -12.57
N THR A 40 27.77 -1.81 -13.20
CA THR A 40 26.62 -1.72 -14.11
C THR A 40 25.44 -1.14 -13.33
N LYS A 41 24.81 -0.08 -13.85
CA LYS A 41 23.66 0.62 -13.21
C LYS A 41 22.52 -0.29 -12.73
N GLY A 42 22.42 -1.52 -13.25
CA GLY A 42 21.47 -2.55 -12.79
C GLY A 42 21.77 -3.18 -11.43
N SER A 43 23.03 -3.18 -10.95
CA SER A 43 23.39 -3.84 -9.68
C SER A 43 22.94 -3.04 -8.46
N LEU A 44 22.91 -1.71 -8.56
CA LEU A 44 22.41 -0.81 -7.51
C LEU A 44 20.89 -0.91 -7.34
N ALA A 45 20.14 -1.00 -8.44
CA ALA A 45 18.69 -1.20 -8.40
C ALA A 45 18.33 -2.57 -7.80
N LEU A 46 19.06 -3.63 -8.18
CA LEU A 46 18.86 -4.97 -7.62
C LEU A 46 19.23 -5.02 -6.13
N SER A 47 20.31 -4.34 -5.73
CA SER A 47 20.71 -4.21 -4.32
C SER A 47 19.68 -3.44 -3.52
N PHE A 48 19.11 -2.37 -4.07
CA PHE A 48 18.03 -1.60 -3.43
C PHE A 48 16.76 -2.45 -3.23
N VAL A 49 16.38 -3.23 -4.24
CA VAL A 49 15.25 -4.17 -4.16
C VAL A 49 15.50 -5.27 -3.12
N LEU A 50 16.73 -5.80 -3.02
CA LEU A 50 17.11 -6.83 -2.05
C LEU A 50 17.19 -6.29 -0.60
N VAL A 51 17.63 -5.04 -0.42
CA VAL A 51 17.66 -4.35 0.88
C VAL A 51 16.23 -4.10 1.40
N LEU A 52 15.28 -3.90 0.49
CA LEU A 52 13.85 -3.86 0.79
C LEU A 52 13.22 -5.25 1.04
N ILE A 53 13.97 -6.31 1.39
CA ILE A 53 13.38 -7.65 1.73
C ILE A 53 13.54 -8.04 3.22
N MET A 54 14.43 -7.42 3.98
CA MET A 54 14.82 -7.86 5.35
C MET A 54 13.96 -7.41 6.58
N VAL A 55 12.69 -7.00 6.43
CA VAL A 55 11.86 -6.45 7.53
C VAL A 55 10.60 -7.28 7.67
N GLN A 56 10.16 -7.53 8.91
CA GLN A 56 8.93 -8.29 9.19
C GLN A 56 7.72 -7.35 9.08
N GLY A 57 6.79 -7.66 8.17
CA GLY A 57 5.49 -6.99 8.08
C GLY A 57 4.36 -7.89 8.59
N VAL A 58 3.32 -7.28 9.17
CA VAL A 58 2.03 -7.96 9.37
C VAL A 58 1.40 -8.17 8.00
N ALA A 59 0.73 -9.30 7.76
CA ALA A 59 0.47 -9.76 6.41
C ALA A 59 -0.68 -9.04 5.67
N GLN A 60 -1.81 -8.76 6.31
CA GLN A 60 -3.08 -8.57 5.59
C GLN A 60 -3.62 -7.13 5.58
N THR A 61 -4.28 -6.74 4.48
CA THR A 61 -5.09 -5.51 4.39
C THR A 61 -6.47 -5.77 3.82
N ASN A 62 -7.46 -5.02 4.29
CA ASN A 62 -8.77 -4.97 3.65
C ASN A 62 -8.73 -4.20 2.31
N LEU A 63 -9.88 -4.11 1.65
CA LEU A 63 -10.09 -3.46 0.36
C LEU A 63 -9.54 -2.03 0.30
N SER A 64 -9.65 -1.32 1.42
CA SER A 64 -9.22 0.07 1.57
C SER A 64 -7.80 0.24 2.11
N GLY A 65 -7.03 -0.84 2.26
CA GLY A 65 -5.64 -0.79 2.72
C GLY A 65 -5.42 -0.80 4.24
N LYS A 66 -6.48 -0.90 5.04
CA LYS A 66 -6.41 -0.94 6.51
C LYS A 66 -6.09 -2.36 6.98
N PRO A 67 -5.50 -2.56 8.17
CA PRO A 67 -5.45 -3.88 8.80
C PRO A 67 -6.86 -4.46 8.88
N GLY A 68 -7.03 -5.70 8.47
CA GLY A 68 -8.35 -6.31 8.38
C GLY A 68 -8.38 -7.51 7.44
N LEU A 69 -9.60 -7.95 7.13
CA LEU A 69 -9.85 -9.11 6.30
C LEU A 69 -9.91 -8.74 4.81
N MET A 70 -11.03 -9.00 4.13
CA MET A 70 -11.25 -8.59 2.74
C MET A 70 -11.95 -7.23 2.71
N TYR A 71 -13.10 -7.09 3.36
CA TYR A 71 -13.82 -5.82 3.47
C TYR A 71 -13.73 -5.24 4.87
N ILE A 72 -13.79 -6.09 5.91
CA ILE A 72 -13.85 -5.59 7.28
C ILE A 72 -12.46 -5.18 7.79
N PRO A 73 -12.33 -4.09 8.56
CA PRO A 73 -11.10 -3.79 9.27
C PRO A 73 -10.92 -4.69 10.51
N SER A 74 -9.73 -4.69 11.09
CA SER A 74 -9.43 -5.29 12.40
C SER A 74 -8.81 -4.27 13.36
N ALA A 75 -8.75 -4.63 14.64
CA ALA A 75 -8.13 -3.85 15.71
C ALA A 75 -6.69 -4.29 16.01
N VAL A 76 -6.06 -5.11 15.16
CA VAL A 76 -4.68 -5.55 15.34
C VAL A 76 -3.75 -4.35 15.51
N ALA A 77 -2.90 -4.37 16.53
CA ALA A 77 -1.90 -3.34 16.75
C ALA A 77 -0.74 -3.53 15.77
N LEU A 78 -0.37 -2.48 15.05
CA LEU A 78 0.82 -2.46 14.21
C LEU A 78 2.01 -1.86 14.96
N GLU A 79 3.21 -2.17 14.47
CA GLU A 79 4.44 -1.55 14.97
C GLU A 79 4.58 -0.13 14.44
N ASP A 80 5.24 0.73 15.20
CA ASP A 80 5.54 2.11 14.80
C ASP A 80 6.34 2.13 13.48
N GLY A 81 5.96 3.06 12.60
CA GLY A 81 6.56 3.18 11.29
C GLY A 81 6.17 2.08 10.31
N SER A 82 5.23 1.20 10.65
CA SER A 82 4.68 0.24 9.68
C SER A 82 4.04 1.02 8.54
N PHE A 83 4.60 0.87 7.35
CA PHE A 83 4.11 1.47 6.12
C PHE A 83 3.74 0.38 5.13
N ARG A 84 2.63 0.56 4.45
CA ARG A 84 2.18 -0.37 3.42
C ARG A 84 1.56 0.39 2.27
N PHE A 85 1.79 -0.08 1.07
CA PHE A 85 1.05 0.37 -0.10
C PHE A 85 0.58 -0.83 -0.88
N GLY A 86 -0.48 -0.66 -1.67
CA GLY A 86 -1.02 -1.76 -2.42
C GLY A 86 -2.11 -1.38 -3.39
N TYR A 87 -2.66 -2.45 -3.96
CA TYR A 87 -3.68 -2.44 -4.98
C TYR A 87 -4.69 -3.53 -4.67
N ASN A 88 -5.97 -3.21 -4.75
CA ASN A 88 -7.05 -4.17 -4.70
C ASN A 88 -7.96 -4.02 -5.92
N TYR A 89 -8.35 -5.12 -6.52
CA TYR A 89 -9.41 -5.23 -7.51
C TYR A 89 -10.71 -5.63 -6.80
N ASN A 90 -11.77 -4.88 -7.08
CA ASN A 90 -13.11 -5.10 -6.55
C ASN A 90 -14.08 -5.38 -7.71
N PRO A 91 -14.76 -6.54 -7.74
CA PRO A 91 -15.60 -6.91 -8.87
C PRO A 91 -16.92 -6.12 -8.92
N ILE A 92 -17.56 -6.16 -10.10
CA ILE A 92 -18.66 -5.27 -10.50
C ILE A 92 -19.89 -5.30 -9.57
N HIS A 93 -20.27 -6.45 -8.98
CA HIS A 93 -21.43 -6.55 -8.08
C HIS A 93 -21.14 -5.95 -6.68
N TYR A 94 -19.87 -5.77 -6.34
CA TYR A 94 -19.41 -5.31 -5.03
C TYR A 94 -18.79 -3.91 -5.08
N GLY A 95 -18.91 -3.24 -6.23
CA GLY A 95 -18.48 -1.86 -6.41
C GLY A 95 -19.08 -0.93 -5.35
N MET A 96 -18.26 0.01 -4.87
CA MET A 96 -18.64 1.04 -3.91
C MET A 96 -19.22 2.29 -4.58
N ARG A 97 -18.74 2.56 -5.79
CA ARG A 97 -19.09 3.69 -6.63
C ARG A 97 -19.86 3.25 -7.87
N GLY A 98 -19.38 2.18 -8.52
CA GLY A 98 -19.85 1.65 -9.79
C GLY A 98 -20.60 0.33 -9.65
N ARG A 99 -21.32 0.10 -8.55
CA ARG A 99 -22.05 -1.15 -8.32
C ARG A 99 -22.93 -1.51 -9.52
N ASN A 100 -22.78 -2.74 -10.04
CA ASN A 100 -23.47 -3.25 -11.24
C ASN A 100 -23.17 -2.46 -12.53
N LYS A 101 -22.17 -1.58 -12.51
CA LYS A 101 -21.78 -0.74 -13.63
C LYS A 101 -20.42 -1.11 -14.20
N ASN A 102 -19.38 -0.98 -13.39
CA ASN A 102 -17.99 -1.22 -13.73
C ASN A 102 -17.29 -1.86 -12.52
N PRO A 103 -16.30 -2.74 -12.72
CA PRO A 103 -15.42 -3.14 -11.64
C PRO A 103 -14.56 -1.96 -11.19
N GLU A 104 -13.95 -2.08 -10.02
CA GLU A 104 -13.18 -1.03 -9.38
C GLU A 104 -11.77 -1.49 -9.04
N ARG A 105 -10.88 -0.52 -8.95
CA ARG A 105 -9.55 -0.67 -8.36
C ARG A 105 -9.38 0.31 -7.23
N VAL A 106 -8.65 -0.12 -6.22
CA VAL A 106 -8.35 0.66 -5.03
C VAL A 106 -6.85 0.64 -4.83
N TRP A 107 -6.23 1.80 -5.03
CA TRP A 107 -4.85 2.03 -4.58
C TRP A 107 -4.89 2.55 -3.16
N PHE A 108 -3.95 2.11 -2.33
CA PHE A 108 -3.88 2.58 -0.96
C PHE A 108 -2.45 2.75 -0.48
N ALA A 109 -2.29 3.64 0.49
CA ALA A 109 -1.11 3.77 1.32
C ALA A 109 -1.54 3.87 2.78
N HIS A 110 -0.99 3.03 3.63
CA HIS A 110 -1.27 2.92 5.06
C HIS A 110 0.00 3.21 5.84
N LEU A 111 -0.11 4.00 6.92
CA LEU A 111 0.99 4.34 7.80
C LEU A 111 0.56 4.27 9.27
N ALA A 112 1.27 3.48 10.06
CA ALA A 112 1.23 3.54 11.51
C ALA A 112 2.18 4.64 12.01
N ILE A 113 1.61 5.80 12.33
CA ILE A 113 2.36 7.00 12.74
C ILE A 113 2.84 6.84 14.19
N LEU A 114 1.94 6.36 15.06
CA LEU A 114 2.18 6.10 16.47
C LEU A 114 1.62 4.71 16.83
N PRO A 115 1.96 4.12 18.00
CA PRO A 115 1.51 2.78 18.39
C PRO A 115 -0.02 2.59 18.47
N ARG A 116 -0.78 3.68 18.35
CA ARG A 116 -2.24 3.71 18.40
C ARG A 116 -2.87 4.55 17.29
N LEU A 117 -2.10 5.26 16.49
CA LEU A 117 -2.63 6.17 15.48
C LEU A 117 -2.12 5.78 14.10
N GLU A 118 -3.06 5.52 13.21
CA GLU A 118 -2.76 5.14 11.84
C GLU A 118 -3.58 5.97 10.86
N ILE A 119 -3.00 6.21 9.69
CA ILE A 119 -3.64 6.92 8.60
C ILE A 119 -3.60 6.03 7.36
N THR A 120 -4.70 6.01 6.63
CA THR A 120 -4.80 5.34 5.33
C THR A 120 -5.25 6.34 4.29
N ALA A 121 -4.46 6.55 3.24
CA ALA A 121 -4.89 7.27 2.06
C ALA A 121 -5.33 6.25 1.00
N THR A 122 -6.46 6.52 0.35
CA THR A 122 -7.06 5.60 -0.62
C THR A 122 -7.45 6.37 -1.88
N LEU A 123 -7.23 5.73 -3.04
CA LEU A 123 -7.70 6.17 -4.34
C LEU A 123 -8.54 5.06 -4.98
N LEU A 124 -9.85 5.29 -5.05
CA LEU A 124 -10.80 4.40 -5.68
C LEU A 124 -11.11 4.87 -7.10
N GLN A 125 -11.00 3.96 -8.07
CA GLN A 125 -11.25 4.25 -9.48
C GLN A 125 -12.10 3.13 -10.08
N MET A 126 -13.07 3.49 -10.94
CA MET A 126 -13.71 2.50 -11.80
C MET A 126 -12.76 2.08 -12.92
N ILE A 127 -12.94 0.86 -13.43
CA ILE A 127 -12.15 0.28 -14.51
C ILE A 127 -13.03 0.22 -15.76
N ASP A 128 -12.48 0.67 -16.89
CA ASP A 128 -13.12 0.58 -18.20
C ASP A 128 -13.42 -0.88 -18.58
N THR A 129 -14.54 -1.06 -19.26
CA THR A 129 -14.90 -2.36 -19.84
C THR A 129 -15.24 -2.16 -21.31
N LYS A 130 -15.18 -3.23 -22.11
CA LYS A 130 -15.49 -3.18 -23.56
C LYS A 130 -16.87 -2.58 -23.88
N ILE A 131 -17.79 -2.61 -22.92
CA ILE A 131 -19.18 -2.14 -23.07
C ILE A 131 -19.44 -0.80 -22.39
N ARG A 132 -18.54 -0.34 -21.51
CA ARG A 132 -18.73 0.85 -20.67
C ARG A 132 -17.40 1.52 -20.37
N ASP A 133 -17.21 2.67 -21.01
CA ASP A 133 -16.10 3.58 -20.73
C ASP A 133 -16.39 4.44 -19.50
N VAL A 134 -15.37 4.64 -18.68
CA VAL A 134 -15.37 5.47 -17.48
C VAL A 134 -14.80 6.84 -17.86
N ARG A 135 -15.68 7.85 -17.91
CA ARG A 135 -15.29 9.25 -18.12
C ARG A 135 -15.16 10.00 -16.80
N GLU A 136 -14.37 9.45 -15.89
CA GLU A 136 -14.08 10.09 -14.61
C GLU A 136 -12.64 10.60 -14.57
N GLY A 137 -12.39 11.59 -13.73
CA GLY A 137 -11.04 12.09 -13.49
C GLY A 137 -10.19 11.08 -12.70
N ILE A 138 -9.38 11.57 -11.77
CA ILE A 138 -8.42 10.73 -11.02
C ILE A 138 -9.14 9.66 -10.17
N GLY A 139 -10.41 9.85 -9.83
CA GLY A 139 -11.21 8.95 -8.97
C GLY A 139 -11.52 9.58 -7.61
N ASP A 140 -12.12 8.77 -6.73
CA ASP A 140 -12.47 9.14 -5.36
C ASP A 140 -11.26 8.99 -4.43
N ARG A 141 -10.94 10.06 -3.72
CA ARG A 141 -9.80 10.16 -2.80
C ARG A 141 -10.35 10.24 -1.40
N SER A 142 -10.00 9.27 -0.57
CA SER A 142 -10.39 9.27 0.83
C SER A 142 -9.16 9.13 1.73
N MET A 143 -9.31 9.64 2.95
CA MET A 143 -8.35 9.43 4.02
C MET A 143 -9.09 8.92 5.24
N ASP A 144 -8.56 7.88 5.85
CA ASP A 144 -9.10 7.27 7.05
C ASP A 144 -8.11 7.36 8.19
N VAL A 145 -8.63 7.71 9.35
CA VAL A 145 -7.90 7.66 10.61
C VAL A 145 -8.36 6.45 11.39
N ARG A 146 -7.41 5.64 11.84
CA ARG A 146 -7.67 4.56 12.80
C ARG A 146 -7.00 4.89 14.12
N TYR A 147 -7.77 4.82 15.20
CA TYR A 147 -7.26 4.98 16.55
C TYR A 147 -7.51 3.73 17.40
N LEU A 148 -6.44 3.15 17.93
CA LEU A 148 -6.49 1.99 18.81
C LEU A 148 -6.81 2.44 20.25
N LEU A 149 -8.07 2.26 20.65
CA LEU A 149 -8.55 2.55 22.00
C LEU A 149 -7.92 1.62 23.04
N LEU A 150 -7.94 0.32 22.76
CA LEU A 150 -7.45 -0.73 23.66
C LEU A 150 -6.49 -1.65 22.94
N LYS A 151 -5.33 -1.90 23.54
CA LYS A 151 -4.43 -2.99 23.15
C LYS A 151 -4.97 -4.32 23.68
N GLU A 152 -4.79 -5.35 22.87
CA GLU A 152 -5.10 -6.73 23.24
C GLU A 152 -4.31 -7.15 24.49
N THR A 153 -4.94 -7.91 25.38
CA THR A 153 -4.26 -8.60 26.49
C THR A 153 -4.73 -10.05 26.54
N LYS A 154 -4.27 -10.84 27.52
CA LYS A 154 -4.79 -12.19 27.73
C LYS A 154 -6.31 -12.22 27.95
N LYS A 155 -6.88 -11.22 28.66
CA LYS A 155 -8.30 -11.22 29.08
C LYS A 155 -9.25 -10.37 28.22
N ARG A 156 -8.74 -9.43 27.42
CA ARG A 156 -9.59 -8.54 26.60
C ARG A 156 -9.13 -8.49 25.14
N PRO A 157 -10.04 -8.25 24.19
CA PRO A 157 -9.65 -7.97 22.81
C PRO A 157 -9.00 -6.59 22.71
N SER A 158 -8.30 -6.37 21.61
CA SER A 158 -8.00 -5.02 21.12
C SER A 158 -9.27 -4.35 20.62
N VAL A 159 -9.36 -3.02 20.71
CA VAL A 159 -10.51 -2.24 20.23
C VAL A 159 -10.00 -1.00 19.50
N ALA A 160 -10.51 -0.77 18.30
CA ALA A 160 -10.16 0.39 17.48
C ALA A 160 -11.41 1.07 16.91
N VAL A 161 -11.28 2.38 16.68
CA VAL A 161 -12.24 3.16 15.90
C VAL A 161 -11.58 3.51 14.57
N VAL A 162 -12.32 3.39 13.48
CA VAL A 162 -11.91 3.83 12.15
C VAL A 162 -12.91 4.87 11.67
N MET A 163 -12.41 6.00 11.17
CA MET A 163 -13.22 7.09 10.67
C MET A 163 -12.61 7.65 9.38
N THR A 164 -13.41 7.74 8.32
CA THR A 164 -13.07 8.56 7.16
C THR A 164 -13.11 10.02 7.56
N VAL A 165 -12.08 10.78 7.21
CA VAL A 165 -12.02 12.20 7.52
C VAL A 165 -13.17 12.94 6.81
N PRO A 166 -13.78 13.94 7.45
CA PRO A 166 -14.95 14.66 6.92
C PRO A 166 -14.61 15.62 5.76
N PHE A 167 -13.41 15.50 5.17
CA PHE A 167 -12.91 16.30 4.04
C PHE A 167 -12.99 15.54 2.71
N THR A 168 -13.57 14.35 2.71
CA THR A 168 -13.76 13.54 1.50
C THR A 168 -14.87 14.16 0.64
N ILE A 169 -14.62 14.29 -0.67
CA ILE A 169 -15.54 14.96 -1.60
C ILE A 169 -16.61 14.00 -2.12
N ASP A 170 -16.19 12.84 -2.65
CA ASP A 170 -17.12 11.89 -3.27
C ASP A 170 -17.64 10.89 -2.23
N GLY A 171 -16.77 10.22 -1.48
CA GLY A 171 -17.17 9.39 -0.34
C GLY A 171 -17.85 8.08 -0.74
N ALA A 172 -17.29 7.35 -1.71
CA ALA A 172 -17.74 6.02 -2.08
C ALA A 172 -17.32 4.96 -1.05
N LEU A 173 -16.12 5.07 -0.49
CA LEU A 173 -15.53 4.09 0.43
C LEU A 173 -15.49 4.61 1.89
N LEU A 174 -16.64 5.05 2.39
CA LEU A 174 -16.78 5.62 3.74
C LEU A 174 -16.70 4.54 4.83
N THR A 175 -15.72 4.66 5.72
CA THR A 175 -15.48 3.74 6.84
C THR A 175 -15.68 4.48 8.16
N HIS A 176 -16.76 4.15 8.87
CA HIS A 176 -17.06 4.68 10.20
C HIS A 176 -17.45 3.52 11.09
N VAL A 177 -16.47 2.92 11.76
CA VAL A 177 -16.70 1.67 12.50
C VAL A 177 -15.99 1.66 13.84
N VAL A 178 -16.54 0.86 14.75
CA VAL A 178 -15.82 0.34 15.92
C VAL A 178 -15.59 -1.14 15.70
N VAL A 179 -14.38 -1.61 15.95
CA VAL A 179 -14.01 -3.03 15.79
C VAL A 179 -13.20 -3.52 16.97
N ALA A 180 -13.46 -4.75 17.39
CA ALA A 180 -12.70 -5.48 18.38
C ALA A 180 -12.05 -6.71 17.75
N THR A 181 -10.80 -6.99 18.11
CA THR A 181 -10.05 -8.13 17.59
C THR A 181 -9.32 -8.90 18.68
N LYS A 182 -9.36 -10.22 18.60
CA LYS A 182 -8.70 -11.14 19.52
C LYS A 182 -7.90 -12.18 18.74
N ASN A 183 -6.69 -12.45 19.21
CA ASN A 183 -5.79 -13.46 18.67
C ASN A 183 -5.68 -14.65 19.63
N PHE A 184 -5.87 -15.84 19.11
CA PHE A 184 -5.69 -17.10 19.80
C PHE A 184 -4.52 -17.84 19.15
N THR A 185 -3.44 -18.03 19.89
CA THR A 185 -2.28 -18.81 19.40
C THR A 185 -2.40 -20.23 19.92
N PHE A 186 -2.64 -21.19 19.02
CA PHE A 186 -2.71 -22.61 19.40
C PHE A 186 -1.30 -23.22 19.47
N ASN A 187 -0.47 -22.91 18.47
CA ASN A 187 0.93 -23.31 18.41
C ASN A 187 1.71 -22.30 17.55
N PRO A 188 3.06 -22.40 17.45
CA PRO A 188 3.85 -21.45 16.65
C PRO A 188 3.51 -21.41 15.16
N THR A 189 2.84 -22.45 14.64
CA THR A 189 2.44 -22.58 13.24
C THR A 189 0.99 -22.13 13.01
N LEU A 190 0.11 -22.23 13.99
CA LEU A 190 -1.32 -22.03 13.84
C LEU A 190 -1.85 -21.02 14.86
N SER A 191 -2.46 -19.95 14.36
CA SER A 191 -3.16 -18.97 15.19
C SER A 191 -4.46 -18.52 14.53
N LEU A 192 -5.47 -18.22 15.34
CA LEU A 192 -6.76 -17.72 14.91
C LEU A 192 -6.90 -16.25 15.32
N GLU A 193 -7.14 -15.38 14.35
CA GLU A 193 -7.57 -13.99 14.57
C GLU A 193 -9.09 -13.93 14.40
N VAL A 194 -9.79 -13.31 15.35
CA VAL A 194 -11.25 -13.10 15.27
C VAL A 194 -11.53 -11.61 15.45
N SER A 195 -12.29 -11.03 14.53
CA SER A 195 -12.69 -9.63 14.55
C SER A 195 -14.21 -9.51 14.51
N ALA A 196 -14.77 -8.60 15.29
CA ALA A 196 -16.19 -8.27 15.27
C ALA A 196 -16.37 -6.77 15.50
N GLY A 197 -17.35 -6.16 14.85
CA GLY A 197 -17.55 -4.74 14.94
C GLY A 197 -18.93 -4.28 14.49
N TYR A 198 -19.11 -2.97 14.55
CA TYR A 198 -20.33 -2.30 14.13
C TYR A 198 -19.98 -1.07 13.32
N GLY A 199 -20.60 -0.95 12.15
CA GLY A 199 -20.45 0.18 11.27
C GLY A 199 -21.64 1.13 11.31
N SER A 200 -21.34 2.42 11.38
CA SER A 200 -22.34 3.47 11.48
C SER A 200 -23.11 3.63 10.16
N PRO A 201 -24.45 3.72 10.20
CA PRO A 201 -25.26 4.11 9.03
C PRO A 201 -25.07 5.60 8.67
N TYR A 202 -24.47 6.39 9.56
CA TYR A 202 -24.22 7.81 9.39
C TYR A 202 -22.72 8.12 9.27
N PHE A 203 -22.41 9.16 8.53
CA PHE A 203 -21.08 9.74 8.46
C PHE A 203 -21.13 11.25 8.60
N VAL A 204 -20.01 11.84 9.00
CA VAL A 204 -19.84 13.28 9.07
C VAL A 204 -19.12 13.73 7.81
N TYR A 205 -19.65 14.75 7.16
CA TYR A 205 -19.03 15.39 6.01
C TYR A 205 -19.06 16.90 6.17
N ARG A 206 -18.23 17.60 5.41
CA ARG A 206 -18.25 19.06 5.35
C ARG A 206 -19.21 19.50 4.25
N ASN A 207 -20.31 20.16 4.65
CA ASN A 207 -21.28 20.76 3.73
C ASN A 207 -20.73 22.10 3.23
N ASN A 208 -19.91 22.03 2.19
CA ASN A 208 -19.56 23.20 1.40
C ASN A 208 -20.60 23.31 0.29
N GLY A 209 -21.70 24.05 0.53
CA GLY A 209 -22.67 24.34 -0.53
C GLY A 209 -22.01 24.93 -1.78
N GLU A 210 -22.77 25.20 -2.84
CA GLU A 210 -22.26 25.79 -4.11
C GLU A 210 -21.45 27.09 -3.94
N LEU A 211 -21.43 27.70 -2.74
CA LEU A 211 -20.55 28.80 -2.37
C LEU A 211 -19.21 28.30 -1.80
N ALA A 212 -18.27 28.02 -2.70
CA ALA A 212 -16.84 28.12 -2.42
C ALA A 212 -16.36 29.59 -2.39
N THR A 213 -17.19 30.53 -1.94
CA THR A 213 -16.96 31.98 -2.00
C THR A 213 -17.05 32.69 -0.65
N ASP A 214 -17.35 31.99 0.45
CA ASP A 214 -17.24 32.58 1.78
C ASP A 214 -15.79 32.49 2.30
N LEU A 215 -15.09 33.63 2.20
CA LEU A 215 -13.75 33.89 2.72
C LEU A 215 -13.59 33.66 4.24
N ASN A 216 -14.68 33.34 4.96
CA ASN A 216 -14.72 33.04 6.39
C ASN A 216 -14.91 31.54 6.72
N SER A 217 -14.89 30.66 5.72
CA SER A 217 -15.01 29.21 5.96
C SER A 217 -13.70 28.59 6.48
N THR A 218 -13.52 28.57 7.81
CA THR A 218 -12.41 27.81 8.42
C THR A 218 -12.56 26.31 8.18
N PHE A 219 -11.46 25.56 8.28
CA PHE A 219 -11.47 24.11 8.08
C PHE A 219 -12.29 23.31 9.11
N LEU A 220 -12.76 23.96 10.17
CA LEU A 220 -13.52 23.37 11.29
C LEU A 220 -15.03 23.71 11.26
N ASN A 221 -15.51 24.47 10.29
CA ASN A 221 -16.91 24.86 10.20
C ASN A 221 -17.69 24.01 9.19
N ASN A 222 -19.03 24.01 9.31
CA ASN A 222 -19.99 23.40 8.38
C ASN A 222 -19.96 21.86 8.30
N PHE A 223 -19.75 21.19 9.44
CA PHE A 223 -19.94 19.73 9.51
C PHE A 223 -21.42 19.38 9.57
N ALA A 224 -21.83 18.42 8.74
CA ALA A 224 -23.17 17.87 8.71
C ALA A 224 -23.11 16.34 8.82
N VAL A 225 -24.18 15.76 9.35
CA VAL A 225 -24.36 14.30 9.43
C VAL A 225 -25.22 13.86 8.26
N GLN A 226 -24.77 12.82 7.56
CA GLN A 226 -25.48 12.24 6.41
C GLN A 226 -25.65 10.75 6.60
N LYS A 227 -26.81 10.23 6.20
CA LYS A 227 -27.04 8.78 6.15
C LYS A 227 -26.45 8.21 4.86
N LYS A 228 -25.68 7.12 4.99
CA LYS A 228 -25.00 6.45 3.85
C LYS A 228 -25.96 5.96 2.77
N SER A 229 -27.13 5.47 3.16
CA SER A 229 -28.17 4.96 2.24
C SER A 229 -28.81 6.06 1.37
N GLU A 230 -28.71 7.31 1.79
CA GLU A 230 -29.28 8.48 1.12
C GLU A 230 -28.22 9.32 0.38
N TRP A 231 -26.94 8.98 0.55
CA TRP A 231 -25.84 9.63 -0.16
C TRP A 231 -25.81 9.25 -1.65
N ARG A 232 -25.08 10.02 -2.47
CA ARG A 232 -25.01 9.84 -3.94
C ARG A 232 -24.73 8.42 -4.42
N PHE A 233 -23.97 7.63 -3.65
CA PHE A 233 -23.64 6.24 -4.00
C PHE A 233 -24.54 5.19 -3.33
N LYS A 234 -25.37 5.59 -2.36
CA LYS A 234 -26.27 4.71 -1.60
C LYS A 234 -25.56 3.43 -1.10
N ASN A 235 -24.29 3.57 -0.73
CA ASN A 235 -23.43 2.44 -0.41
C ASN A 235 -23.58 2.05 1.06
N ASN A 236 -24.12 0.86 1.30
CA ASN A 236 -24.30 0.30 2.63
C ASN A 236 -23.06 -0.47 3.15
N TYR A 237 -21.88 -0.22 2.56
CA TYR A 237 -20.62 -0.76 3.03
C TYR A 237 -20.39 -0.47 4.52
N LEU A 238 -20.21 -1.56 5.28
CA LEU A 238 -20.05 -1.56 6.74
C LEU A 238 -21.13 -0.70 7.42
N VAL A 239 -22.40 -1.05 7.19
CA VAL A 239 -23.55 -0.50 7.92
C VAL A 239 -24.19 -1.62 8.72
N GLY A 240 -24.10 -1.52 10.05
CA GLY A 240 -24.57 -2.55 10.96
C GLY A 240 -23.45 -3.48 11.46
N PRO A 241 -23.81 -4.65 12.03
CA PRO A 241 -22.83 -5.58 12.56
C PRO A 241 -22.01 -6.22 11.43
N PHE A 242 -20.73 -6.47 11.70
CA PHE A 242 -19.84 -7.23 10.83
C PHE A 242 -18.88 -8.05 11.68
N GLY A 243 -18.25 -9.05 11.08
CA GLY A 243 -17.25 -9.85 11.77
C GLY A 243 -16.61 -10.88 10.88
N GLY A 244 -15.53 -11.48 11.34
CA GLY A 244 -14.80 -12.46 10.55
C GLY A 244 -13.66 -13.09 11.34
N ALA A 245 -13.10 -14.13 10.75
CA ALA A 245 -12.01 -14.88 11.33
C ALA A 245 -10.95 -15.19 10.28
N VAL A 246 -9.69 -15.22 10.73
CA VAL A 246 -8.55 -15.62 9.92
C VAL A 246 -7.79 -16.72 10.64
N LEU A 247 -7.65 -17.86 9.97
CA LEU A 247 -6.77 -18.93 10.41
C LEU A 247 -5.40 -18.73 9.75
N HIS A 248 -4.42 -18.31 10.54
CA HIS A 248 -3.07 -18.05 10.09
C HIS A 248 -2.19 -19.30 10.17
N PHE A 249 -1.43 -19.54 9.11
CA PHE A 249 -0.38 -20.55 9.02
C PHE A 249 0.99 -19.85 8.96
N ARG A 250 1.79 -20.02 10.03
CA ARG A 250 3.13 -19.43 10.23
C ARG A 250 3.19 -17.91 10.04
N LYS A 251 2.04 -17.22 10.13
CA LYS A 251 1.86 -15.82 9.73
C LYS A 251 2.25 -15.52 8.27
N GLN A 252 2.48 -16.54 7.45
CA GLN A 252 2.86 -16.44 6.05
C GLN A 252 1.70 -16.69 5.11
N ALA A 253 0.68 -17.44 5.54
CA ALA A 253 -0.53 -17.64 4.77
C ALA A 253 -1.73 -17.69 5.72
N GLY A 254 -2.94 -17.57 5.18
CA GLY A 254 -4.13 -17.75 5.98
C GLY A 254 -5.38 -17.94 5.16
N LEU A 255 -6.38 -18.56 5.79
CA LEU A 255 -7.74 -18.69 5.30
C LEU A 255 -8.65 -17.71 6.06
N MET A 256 -9.61 -17.14 5.35
CA MET A 256 -10.38 -15.98 5.80
C MET A 256 -11.85 -16.26 5.58
N VAL A 257 -12.67 -15.90 6.55
CA VAL A 257 -14.12 -15.86 6.41
C VAL A 257 -14.62 -14.58 7.07
N GLU A 258 -15.51 -13.86 6.42
CA GLU A 258 -16.10 -12.65 6.99
C GLU A 258 -17.57 -12.50 6.58
N TYR A 259 -18.29 -11.77 7.41
CA TYR A 259 -19.56 -11.14 7.10
C TYR A 259 -19.35 -9.62 7.12
N ASP A 260 -19.52 -8.95 5.98
CA ASP A 260 -19.19 -7.53 5.76
C ASP A 260 -20.38 -6.57 5.97
N SER A 261 -21.39 -7.02 6.73
CA SER A 261 -22.73 -6.43 6.88
C SER A 261 -23.67 -6.61 5.69
N GLN A 262 -23.23 -7.18 4.57
CA GLN A 262 -24.09 -7.47 3.41
C GLN A 262 -23.97 -8.93 2.96
N ASN A 263 -22.75 -9.47 2.92
CA ASN A 263 -22.45 -10.77 2.32
C ASN A 263 -21.51 -11.58 3.21
N ILE A 264 -21.53 -12.89 3.00
CA ILE A 264 -20.51 -13.80 3.54
C ILE A 264 -19.44 -13.99 2.47
N ASN A 265 -18.20 -13.68 2.81
CA ASN A 265 -17.06 -13.75 1.91
C ASN A 265 -16.05 -14.75 2.46
N VAL A 266 -15.40 -15.51 1.58
CA VAL A 266 -14.33 -16.45 1.94
C VAL A 266 -13.09 -16.10 1.14
N GLY A 267 -11.90 -16.18 1.73
CA GLY A 267 -10.68 -15.86 1.00
C GLY A 267 -9.44 -16.51 1.57
N ALA A 268 -8.33 -16.27 0.89
CA ALA A 268 -7.02 -16.66 1.36
C ALA A 268 -5.99 -15.57 1.06
N TYR A 269 -4.90 -15.58 1.82
CA TYR A 269 -3.75 -14.72 1.55
C TYR A 269 -2.44 -15.50 1.71
N ALA A 270 -1.39 -14.99 1.07
CA ALA A 270 -0.01 -15.42 1.26
C ALA A 270 0.93 -14.22 1.27
N THR A 271 1.87 -14.20 2.22
CA THR A 271 2.94 -13.21 2.36
C THR A 271 4.26 -13.81 1.96
N LEU A 272 4.71 -13.40 0.78
CA LEU A 272 5.98 -13.72 0.19
C LEU A 272 7.06 -12.78 0.73
N PHE A 273 8.24 -13.32 0.99
CA PHE A 273 9.40 -12.54 1.45
C PHE A 273 9.15 -11.67 2.69
N LYS A 274 8.15 -12.02 3.53
CA LYS A 274 7.71 -11.30 4.73
C LYS A 274 7.20 -9.86 4.49
N ARG A 275 6.99 -9.45 3.24
CA ARG A 275 6.65 -8.07 2.87
C ARG A 275 5.60 -7.96 1.78
N TRP A 276 5.66 -8.85 0.79
CA TRP A 276 4.73 -8.85 -0.32
C TRP A 276 3.58 -9.79 -0.02
N THR A 277 2.39 -9.24 0.23
CA THR A 277 1.19 -10.05 0.41
C THR A 277 0.35 -10.04 -0.86
N VAL A 278 -0.09 -11.22 -1.26
CA VAL A 278 -1.16 -11.43 -2.24
C VAL A 278 -2.36 -12.03 -1.54
N GLN A 279 -3.56 -11.63 -1.93
CA GLN A 279 -4.81 -12.15 -1.39
C GLN A 279 -5.86 -12.28 -2.48
N ALA A 280 -6.76 -13.24 -2.30
CA ALA A 280 -7.92 -13.43 -3.16
C ALA A 280 -9.14 -13.77 -2.29
N GLY A 281 -10.32 -13.37 -2.75
CA GLY A 281 -11.58 -13.61 -2.05
C GLY A 281 -12.66 -14.02 -3.03
N TRP A 282 -13.49 -14.98 -2.63
CA TRP A 282 -14.75 -15.33 -3.27
C TRP A 282 -15.88 -14.67 -2.47
N LEU A 283 -16.52 -13.69 -3.11
CA LEU A 283 -17.51 -12.84 -2.49
C LEU A 283 -18.90 -13.44 -2.73
N ASN A 284 -19.66 -13.66 -1.65
CA ASN A 284 -21.01 -14.27 -1.66
C ASN A 284 -21.20 -15.51 -2.55
N GLY A 285 -20.14 -16.20 -2.95
CA GLY A 285 -20.23 -17.31 -3.89
C GLY A 285 -20.35 -16.93 -5.38
N ASP A 286 -20.23 -15.67 -5.80
CA ASP A 286 -20.48 -15.27 -7.20
C ASP A 286 -19.29 -14.58 -7.91
N GLN A 287 -18.47 -13.78 -7.23
CA GLN A 287 -17.37 -13.03 -7.86
C GLN A 287 -16.08 -13.08 -7.06
N PHE A 288 -14.96 -12.91 -7.76
CA PHE A 288 -13.64 -12.88 -7.16
C PHE A 288 -13.09 -11.47 -6.99
N MET A 289 -12.48 -11.21 -5.84
CA MET A 289 -11.60 -10.06 -5.61
C MET A 289 -10.15 -10.50 -5.51
N PHE A 290 -9.24 -9.57 -5.81
CA PHE A 290 -7.80 -9.80 -5.72
C PHE A 290 -7.11 -8.60 -5.08
N GLY A 291 -6.07 -8.85 -4.31
CA GLY A 291 -5.32 -7.81 -3.65
C GLY A 291 -3.84 -8.12 -3.61
N THR A 292 -3.02 -7.08 -3.67
CA THR A 292 -1.58 -7.17 -3.47
C THR A 292 -1.10 -5.97 -2.67
N SER A 293 -0.18 -6.20 -1.74
CA SER A 293 0.38 -5.13 -0.92
C SER A 293 1.84 -5.38 -0.58
N PHE A 294 2.59 -4.30 -0.38
CA PHE A 294 3.99 -4.35 0.00
C PHE A 294 4.21 -3.56 1.29
N GLY A 295 4.69 -4.26 2.32
CA GLY A 295 4.91 -3.71 3.66
C GLY A 295 6.38 -3.49 3.98
N VAL A 296 6.69 -2.36 4.60
CA VAL A 296 8.01 -2.01 5.15
C VAL A 296 7.86 -1.33 6.50
N ASN A 297 8.93 -1.27 7.28
CA ASN A 297 8.97 -0.44 8.49
C ASN A 297 9.93 0.74 8.24
N LEU A 298 9.40 1.97 8.28
CA LEU A 298 10.14 3.19 7.99
C LEU A 298 11.13 3.57 9.09
N LEU A 299 10.93 3.10 10.32
CA LEU A 299 11.81 3.37 11.46
C LEU A 299 12.92 2.32 11.61
N LYS A 300 12.65 1.08 11.21
CA LYS A 300 13.60 -0.03 11.24
C LYS A 300 14.29 -0.17 9.87
N LEU A 301 15.12 0.81 9.52
CA LEU A 301 15.94 0.75 8.32
C LEU A 301 16.95 -0.41 8.40
N PRO A 302 17.24 -1.10 7.28
CA PRO A 302 18.24 -2.16 7.24
C PRO A 302 19.61 -1.65 7.70
N ARG A 303 20.37 -2.52 8.39
CA ARG A 303 21.68 -2.22 9.00
C ARG A 303 22.68 -1.55 8.05
N GLN A 304 22.56 -1.77 6.75
CA GLN A 304 23.44 -1.19 5.72
C GLN A 304 23.18 0.31 5.52
N LEU A 305 21.91 0.75 5.46
CA LEU A 305 21.55 2.17 5.34
C LEU A 305 21.89 2.95 6.62
N ARG A 306 21.79 2.29 7.78
CA ARG A 306 22.18 2.89 9.06
C ARG A 306 23.67 3.27 9.12
N LYS A 307 24.54 2.47 8.47
CA LYS A 307 25.98 2.77 8.38
C LYS A 307 26.30 3.91 7.41
N GLU A 308 25.40 4.24 6.47
CA GLU A 308 25.55 5.37 5.57
C GLU A 308 24.96 6.65 6.14
N SER A 309 23.91 6.57 6.96
CA SER A 309 23.33 7.74 7.66
C SER A 309 24.17 8.22 8.85
N GLU A 310 25.05 7.37 9.38
CA GLU A 310 25.98 7.69 10.49
C GLU A 310 27.36 8.17 9.98
N LYS A 311 27.51 8.36 8.65
CA LYS A 311 28.68 8.99 8.02
C LYS A 311 28.35 10.40 7.56
#